data_AF-A0A3E2GU76-F1
#
_entry.id   AF-A0A3E2GU76-F1
#
_cell.length_a   1.000
_cell.length_b   1.000
_cell.length_c   1.000
_cell.angle_alpha   90.00
_cell.angle_beta   90.00
_cell.angle_gamma   90.00
#
_symmetry.space_group_name_H-M   'P 1'
#
loop_
_entity.id
_entity.type
_entity.pdbx_description
1 polymer ?
#
loop_
_entity_poly.entity_id
_entity_poly.type
_entity_poly.pdbx_seq_one_letter_code
_entity_poly.pdbx_strand_id
1 'polypeptide(L)'
;MLWRSLCRTEFRYWDSKHHIGQKFRGNVGDVDWKTLYLFRKNVEFRTISILDSILDVQVDRIEKFERIAEFGYDAKETLVQQCHTPGTIEDVLARRFYANAVLDHIHRSRALEEWWSLATGDQVPLERALGAFDLFVLHDQPGDLLEFFDELVDHLRIEFPNIETGSTRHKALAAVKFLRRHNLTGIANEICYRDLQNNYIGIALRDPDHPSLPLISVAIYCAIANRLGLDARPCGMPNHVHAMVFPPVGETLDGRPSTHESDDCGPIYLDPYQLDKEVPVDNLQSMLESWGISPIDSSHYLIDTSVGNIVLRTSRNILATVHEFRGHGGAMGDTGHPTIRLYANPFADMDNAFYSALWANFMLSSPLPSVDANSRRQFVPLLLERFERLYPMDASLIEKYICPPFNNSDNPEYWDLHEALRVVRAADSTPKQLRLRNVPGVRERVKYKVGQVFRHKRYGYMAVITGWDVECGMNSDWMAHNQIDSLSRGRHQSFYHALVEDTSMRYVAEENVEIMEPEMPVSLMSLAGRYFKRWDKGRHIFISNIRDEYPED
;
A
#
# COMPACT_ATOMS: atom_id res chain seq x y z
N MET A 1 17.11 25.89 24.51
CA MET A 1 16.93 24.55 25.13
C MET A 1 15.48 24.12 25.17
N LEU A 2 14.55 24.90 25.77
CA LEU A 2 13.13 24.53 25.88
C LEU A 2 12.49 24.08 24.54
N TRP A 3 12.49 24.93 23.52
CA TRP A 3 11.84 24.63 22.23
C TRP A 3 12.41 23.39 21.52
N ARG A 4 13.73 23.17 21.58
CA ARG A 4 14.37 21.94 21.07
C ARG A 4 13.85 20.70 21.79
N SER A 5 13.68 20.78 23.11
CA SER A 5 13.12 19.69 23.91
C SER A 5 11.69 19.40 23.48
N LEU A 6 10.85 20.43 23.36
CA LEU A 6 9.45 20.27 22.94
C LEU A 6 9.35 19.65 21.54
N CYS A 7 10.16 20.13 20.58
CA CYS A 7 10.21 19.51 19.25
C CYS A 7 10.58 18.02 19.29
N ARG A 8 11.41 17.60 20.24
CA ARG A 8 11.87 16.21 20.36
C ARG A 8 10.87 15.32 21.09
N THR A 9 10.11 15.87 22.05
CA THR A 9 9.21 15.09 22.91
C THR A 9 7.77 15.09 22.42
N GLU A 10 7.32 16.16 21.75
CA GLU A 10 5.93 16.26 21.30
C GLU A 10 5.70 15.73 19.88
N PHE A 11 6.74 15.66 19.03
CA PHE A 11 6.59 15.26 17.63
C PHE A 11 7.50 14.08 17.29
N ARG A 12 6.90 12.91 17.03
CA ARG A 12 7.61 11.71 16.59
C ARG A 12 7.97 11.75 15.12
N TYR A 13 7.02 12.15 14.26
CA TYR A 13 7.19 12.12 12.81
C TYR A 13 7.51 13.51 12.27
N TRP A 14 8.50 13.57 11.37
CA TRP A 14 8.93 14.78 10.69
C TRP A 14 9.03 14.54 9.20
N ASP A 15 8.61 15.53 8.42
CA ASP A 15 8.85 15.50 6.99
C ASP A 15 10.35 15.60 6.66
N SER A 16 10.77 14.91 5.60
CA SER A 16 12.19 14.78 5.23
C SER A 16 12.84 16.13 4.94
N LYS A 17 12.06 17.13 4.46
CA LYS A 17 12.51 18.50 4.21
C LYS A 17 13.14 19.19 5.43
N HIS A 18 12.83 18.71 6.64
CA HIS A 18 13.37 19.30 7.87
C HIS A 18 14.77 18.81 8.22
N HIS A 19 15.22 17.67 7.68
CA HIS A 19 16.45 16.99 8.10
C HIS A 19 16.60 16.91 9.63
N ILE A 20 15.50 16.58 10.33
CA ILE A 20 15.37 16.79 11.78
C ILE A 20 16.42 16.03 12.59
N GLY A 21 16.80 14.82 12.15
CA GLY A 21 17.83 14.01 12.81
C GLY A 21 19.18 14.71 12.85
N GLN A 22 19.56 15.40 11.76
CA GLN A 22 20.79 16.20 11.71
C GLN A 22 20.69 17.41 12.64
N LYS A 23 19.56 18.12 12.62
CA LYS A 23 19.29 19.25 13.53
C LYS A 23 19.38 18.84 15.00
N PHE A 24 18.89 17.64 15.36
CA PHE A 24 18.99 17.12 16.72
C PHE A 24 20.39 16.66 17.12
N ARG A 25 21.31 16.40 16.18
CA ARG A 25 22.72 16.09 16.46
C ARG A 25 23.60 17.35 16.49
N GLY A 26 23.19 18.42 15.81
CA GLY A 26 23.89 19.70 15.76
C GLY A 26 23.78 20.58 17.01
N ASN A 27 24.37 21.79 16.93
CA ASN A 27 24.35 22.74 18.03
C ASN A 27 22.97 23.37 18.20
N VAL A 28 22.61 23.70 19.44
CA VAL A 28 21.29 24.25 19.78
C VAL A 28 21.03 25.58 19.07
N GLY A 29 22.07 26.41 18.89
CA GLY A 29 21.96 27.74 18.29
C GLY A 29 21.79 27.77 16.77
N ASP A 30 22.03 26.64 16.09
CA ASP A 30 22.03 26.58 14.62
C ASP A 30 20.60 26.56 14.02
N VAL A 31 19.60 26.35 14.87
CA VAL A 31 18.21 26.16 14.46
C VAL A 31 17.31 27.08 15.27
N ASP A 32 16.43 27.80 14.58
CA ASP A 32 15.32 28.50 15.23
C ASP A 32 14.22 27.51 15.65
N TRP A 33 14.45 26.86 16.79
CA TRP A 33 13.55 25.85 17.34
C TRP A 33 12.16 26.39 17.66
N LYS A 34 12.04 27.69 18.01
CA LYS A 34 10.74 28.28 18.34
C LYS A 34 9.88 28.38 17.09
N THR A 35 10.44 28.91 16.01
CA THR A 35 9.74 29.01 14.72
C THR A 35 9.37 27.63 14.19
N LEU A 36 10.27 26.65 14.31
CA LEU A 36 9.99 25.27 13.90
C LEU A 36 8.86 24.62 14.71
N TYR A 37 8.84 24.82 16.04
CA TYR A 37 7.76 24.33 16.90
C TYR A 37 6.42 24.98 16.56
N LEU A 38 6.39 26.31 16.40
CA LEU A 38 5.17 27.05 16.03
C LEU A 38 4.64 26.62 14.67
N PHE A 39 5.53 26.36 13.71
CA PHE A 39 5.16 25.78 12.42
C PHE A 39 4.46 24.44 12.61
N ARG A 40 5.02 23.52 13.41
CA ARG A 40 4.41 22.20 13.66
C ARG A 40 3.05 22.29 14.34
N LYS A 41 2.88 23.18 15.32
CA LYS A 41 1.57 23.43 15.94
C LYS A 41 0.56 24.02 14.96
N ASN A 42 1.00 24.85 14.03
CA ASN A 42 0.13 25.34 12.96
C ASN A 42 -0.29 24.21 12.01
N VAL A 43 0.62 23.32 11.62
CA VAL A 43 0.29 22.12 10.83
C VAL A 43 -0.75 21.26 11.55
N GLU A 44 -0.54 20.95 12.84
CA GLU A 44 -1.50 20.20 13.67
C GLU A 44 -2.91 20.81 13.62
N PHE A 45 -3.02 22.10 13.90
CA PHE A 45 -4.29 22.83 13.85
C PHE A 45 -4.94 22.81 12.46
N ARG A 46 -4.16 23.05 11.39
CA ARG A 46 -4.68 23.08 10.02
C ARG A 46 -5.12 21.70 9.55
N THR A 47 -4.38 20.65 9.89
CA THR A 47 -4.76 19.26 9.58
C THR A 47 -6.12 18.92 10.20
N ILE A 48 -6.32 19.22 11.50
CA ILE A 48 -7.61 18.97 12.17
C ILE A 48 -8.73 19.77 11.52
N SER A 49 -8.51 21.08 11.30
CA SER A 49 -9.53 21.95 10.71
C SER A 49 -9.94 21.53 9.29
N ILE A 50 -8.99 21.10 8.46
CA ILE A 50 -9.30 20.61 7.11
C ILE A 50 -9.99 19.25 7.19
N LEU A 51 -9.55 18.35 8.07
CA LEU A 51 -10.21 17.06 8.29
C LEU A 51 -11.66 17.25 8.72
N ASP A 52 -11.95 18.13 9.68
CA ASP A 52 -13.32 18.42 10.09
C ASP A 52 -14.17 18.92 8.92
N SER A 53 -13.60 19.71 8.00
CA SER A 53 -14.27 20.15 6.77
C SER A 53 -14.48 19.04 5.74
N ILE A 54 -13.66 17.98 5.74
CA ILE A 54 -13.88 16.76 4.92
C ILE A 54 -15.09 15.98 5.46
N LEU A 55 -15.25 15.96 6.79
CA LEU A 55 -16.33 15.24 7.47
C LEU A 55 -17.68 15.93 7.34
N ASP A 56 -17.70 17.26 7.30
CA ASP A 56 -18.91 18.08 7.32
C ASP A 56 -19.72 18.02 6.00
N VAL A 57 -19.04 18.11 4.86
CA VAL A 57 -19.69 18.14 3.52
C VAL A 57 -18.95 17.29 2.50
N GLN A 58 -19.71 16.73 1.56
CA GLN A 58 -19.18 15.85 0.50
C GLN A 58 -18.73 16.63 -0.76
N VAL A 59 -18.10 17.78 -0.57
CA VAL A 59 -17.57 18.61 -1.66
C VAL A 59 -16.11 18.99 -1.44
N ASP A 60 -15.38 19.11 -2.55
CA ASP A 60 -13.98 19.53 -2.62
C ASP A 60 -13.05 18.68 -1.74
N ARG A 61 -13.35 17.38 -1.58
CA ARG A 61 -12.54 16.49 -0.75
C ARG A 61 -11.17 16.25 -1.38
N ILE A 62 -11.08 16.21 -2.71
CA ILE A 62 -9.80 16.04 -3.41
C ILE A 62 -8.85 17.20 -3.05
N GLU A 63 -9.31 18.45 -3.18
CA GLU A 63 -8.50 19.63 -2.80
C GLU A 63 -8.12 19.60 -1.32
N LYS A 64 -9.06 19.23 -0.43
CA LYS A 64 -8.80 19.14 1.02
C LYS A 64 -7.75 18.07 1.34
N PHE A 65 -7.76 16.93 0.66
CA PHE A 65 -6.72 15.90 0.78
C PHE A 65 -5.36 16.43 0.34
N GLU A 66 -5.30 17.05 -0.84
CA GLU A 66 -4.08 17.65 -1.39
C GLU A 66 -3.47 18.66 -0.40
N ARG A 67 -4.28 19.53 0.19
CA ARG A 67 -3.83 20.54 1.17
C ARG A 67 -3.27 19.95 2.45
N ILE A 68 -3.78 18.80 2.93
CA ILE A 68 -3.15 18.10 4.06
C ILE A 68 -1.86 17.42 3.59
N ALA A 69 -1.86 16.84 2.39
CA ALA A 69 -0.72 16.13 1.83
C ALA A 69 0.50 17.02 1.60
N GLU A 70 0.31 18.32 1.32
CA GLU A 70 1.39 19.33 1.25
C GLU A 70 2.23 19.42 2.54
N PHE A 71 1.65 19.09 3.70
CA PHE A 71 2.39 19.03 4.96
C PHE A 71 3.30 17.78 5.03
N GLY A 72 3.04 16.76 4.22
CA GLY A 72 3.77 15.51 4.22
C GLY A 72 3.70 14.82 5.59
N TYR A 73 4.83 14.29 6.07
CA TYR A 73 4.86 13.61 7.37
C TYR A 73 4.76 14.56 8.57
N ASP A 74 4.70 15.88 8.35
CA ASP A 74 4.36 16.80 9.42
C ASP A 74 2.91 16.66 9.91
N ALA A 75 2.00 16.16 9.06
CA ALA A 75 0.62 15.86 9.43
C ALA A 75 0.41 14.44 9.99
N LYS A 76 1.39 13.54 9.82
CA LYS A 76 1.25 12.10 10.10
C LYS A 76 0.84 11.82 11.54
N GLU A 77 1.48 12.45 12.51
CA GLU A 77 1.18 12.23 13.93
C GLU A 77 -0.27 12.61 14.26
N THR A 78 -0.70 13.79 13.81
CA THR A 78 -2.07 14.26 13.97
C THR A 78 -3.06 13.28 13.33
N LEU A 79 -2.80 12.83 12.10
CA LEU A 79 -3.67 11.87 11.40
C LEU A 79 -3.75 10.54 12.13
N VAL A 80 -2.63 9.97 12.59
CA VAL A 80 -2.62 8.73 13.38
C VAL A 80 -3.42 8.89 14.68
N GLN A 81 -3.30 10.03 15.36
CA GLN A 81 -4.14 10.31 16.55
C GLN A 81 -5.64 10.32 16.18
N GLN A 82 -6.01 10.90 15.03
CA GLN A 82 -7.40 10.89 14.55
C GLN A 82 -7.86 9.48 14.12
N CYS A 83 -7.00 8.63 13.54
CA CYS A 83 -7.28 7.21 13.27
C CYS A 83 -7.62 6.42 14.54
N HIS A 84 -7.07 6.83 15.68
CA HIS A 84 -7.33 6.21 16.98
C HIS A 84 -8.32 6.98 17.86
N THR A 85 -9.10 7.91 17.30
CA THR A 85 -10.11 8.69 18.04
C THR A 85 -10.99 7.78 18.90
N PRO A 86 -11.25 8.08 20.18
CA PRO A 86 -12.08 7.21 21.04
C PRO A 86 -13.50 6.96 20.51
N GLY A 87 -14.04 5.77 20.79
CA GLY A 87 -15.39 5.34 20.38
C GLY A 87 -16.56 6.19 20.90
N THR A 88 -16.30 7.10 21.84
CA THR A 88 -17.29 8.02 22.43
C THR A 88 -17.55 9.26 21.57
N ILE A 89 -16.69 9.54 20.59
CA ILE A 89 -16.83 10.71 19.72
C ILE A 89 -17.96 10.47 18.70
N GLU A 90 -18.77 11.50 18.43
CA GLU A 90 -19.99 11.37 17.61
C GLU A 90 -19.70 10.89 16.19
N ASP A 91 -18.64 11.40 15.57
CA ASP A 91 -18.23 11.13 14.19
C ASP A 91 -17.10 10.08 14.08
N VAL A 92 -16.91 9.25 15.11
CA VAL A 92 -15.74 8.37 15.24
C VAL A 92 -15.46 7.51 14.01
N LEU A 93 -16.46 6.90 13.38
CA LEU A 93 -16.22 6.06 12.19
C LEU A 93 -15.74 6.91 11.01
N ALA A 94 -16.41 8.03 10.75
CA ALA A 94 -16.03 8.92 9.65
C ALA A 94 -14.66 9.55 9.88
N ARG A 95 -14.41 10.06 11.08
CA ARG A 95 -13.13 10.65 11.45
C ARG A 95 -11.97 9.68 11.30
N ARG A 96 -12.12 8.46 11.82
CA ARG A 96 -11.08 7.43 11.69
C ARG A 96 -10.84 7.04 10.23
N PHE A 97 -11.92 6.86 9.46
CA PHE A 97 -11.83 6.53 8.04
C PHE A 97 -11.13 7.61 7.22
N TYR A 98 -11.57 8.88 7.32
CA TYR A 98 -10.99 9.96 6.53
C TYR A 98 -9.58 10.34 6.99
N ALA A 99 -9.28 10.26 8.30
CA ALA A 99 -7.91 10.41 8.77
C ALA A 99 -6.98 9.35 8.15
N ASN A 100 -7.43 8.09 8.12
CA ASN A 100 -6.67 7.01 7.51
C ASN A 100 -6.56 7.17 5.99
N ALA A 101 -7.64 7.56 5.31
CA ALA A 101 -7.63 7.77 3.86
C ALA A 101 -6.68 8.90 3.43
N VAL A 102 -6.63 10.00 4.18
CA VAL A 102 -5.67 11.09 3.95
C VAL A 102 -4.25 10.61 4.22
N LEU A 103 -4.04 9.85 5.30
CA LEU A 103 -2.73 9.29 5.64
C LEU A 103 -2.24 8.31 4.56
N ASP A 104 -3.12 7.45 4.04
CA ASP A 104 -2.83 6.54 2.95
C ASP A 104 -2.47 7.30 1.66
N HIS A 105 -3.15 8.42 1.37
CA HIS A 105 -2.79 9.28 0.24
C HIS A 105 -1.37 9.87 0.40
N ILE A 106 -0.99 10.33 1.62
CA ILE A 106 0.38 10.77 1.92
C ILE A 106 1.38 9.62 1.74
N HIS A 107 1.05 8.42 2.22
CA HIS A 107 1.89 7.24 2.06
C HIS A 107 2.11 6.89 0.59
N ARG A 108 1.04 6.86 -0.22
CA ARG A 108 1.14 6.61 -1.67
C ARG A 108 1.96 7.69 -2.37
N SER A 109 1.74 8.98 -2.06
CA SER A 109 2.54 10.07 -2.62
C SER A 109 4.04 9.84 -2.40
N ARG A 110 4.45 9.46 -1.18
CA ARG A 110 5.84 9.13 -0.86
C ARG A 110 6.35 7.87 -1.55
N ALA A 111 5.54 6.81 -1.64
CA ALA A 111 5.91 5.58 -2.34
C ALA A 111 6.22 5.86 -3.82
N LEU A 112 5.38 6.68 -4.46
CA LEU A 112 5.57 7.12 -5.83
C LEU A 112 6.80 8.01 -6.01
N GLU A 113 7.17 8.82 -5.02
CA GLU A 113 8.42 9.59 -5.03
C GLU A 113 9.66 8.68 -5.02
N GLU A 114 9.67 7.62 -4.21
CA GLU A 114 10.79 6.64 -4.20
C GLU A 114 10.95 5.97 -5.57
N TRP A 115 9.86 5.49 -6.16
CA TRP A 115 9.91 4.85 -7.49
C TRP A 115 10.20 5.85 -8.61
N TRP A 116 9.75 7.09 -8.49
CA TRP A 116 10.07 8.14 -9.43
C TRP A 116 11.56 8.46 -9.42
N SER A 117 12.16 8.67 -8.25
CA SER A 117 13.61 8.87 -8.10
C SER A 117 14.40 7.72 -8.72
N LEU A 118 13.99 6.48 -8.46
CA LEU A 118 14.59 5.29 -9.07
C LEU A 118 14.45 5.30 -10.61
N ALA A 119 13.28 5.65 -11.13
CA ALA A 119 13.02 5.73 -12.57
C ALA A 119 13.83 6.83 -13.28
N THR A 120 14.15 7.92 -12.58
CA THR A 120 14.97 9.04 -13.11
C THR A 120 16.47 8.83 -12.94
N GLY A 121 16.90 7.70 -12.37
CA GLY A 121 18.31 7.30 -12.25
C GLY A 121 18.97 7.64 -10.92
N ASP A 122 18.21 8.10 -9.92
CA ASP A 122 18.74 8.30 -8.58
C ASP A 122 19.06 6.94 -7.92
N GLN A 123 20.05 6.94 -7.03
CA GLN A 123 20.38 5.77 -6.23
C GLN A 123 19.40 5.65 -5.06
N VAL A 124 18.46 4.71 -5.16
CA VAL A 124 17.50 4.38 -4.10
C VAL A 124 17.89 3.04 -3.46
N PRO A 125 18.12 2.98 -2.14
CA PRO A 125 18.40 1.73 -1.44
C PRO A 125 17.29 0.69 -1.66
N LEU A 126 17.68 -0.58 -1.76
CA LEU A 126 16.77 -1.69 -2.09
C LEU A 126 15.60 -1.78 -1.10
N GLU A 127 15.86 -1.65 0.19
CA GLU A 127 14.84 -1.71 1.25
C GLU A 127 13.86 -0.54 1.19
N ARG A 128 14.28 0.64 0.71
CA ARG A 128 13.38 1.79 0.51
C ARG A 128 12.51 1.61 -0.72
N ALA A 129 13.10 1.13 -1.82
CA ALA A 129 12.38 0.88 -3.05
C ALA A 129 11.32 -0.24 -2.89
N LEU A 130 11.61 -1.27 -2.09
CA LEU A 130 10.64 -2.30 -1.72
C LEU A 130 9.66 -1.82 -0.64
N GLY A 131 10.13 -1.03 0.32
CA GLY A 131 9.30 -0.40 1.36
C GLY A 131 8.21 0.53 0.80
N ALA A 132 8.34 0.99 -0.45
CA ALA A 132 7.29 1.71 -1.15
C ALA A 132 6.01 0.85 -1.34
N PHE A 133 6.11 -0.47 -1.45
CA PHE A 133 4.92 -1.35 -1.44
C PHE A 133 4.22 -1.34 -0.08
N ASP A 134 4.99 -1.40 1.02
CA ASP A 134 4.43 -1.34 2.38
C ASP A 134 3.58 -0.08 2.58
N LEU A 135 3.99 1.06 2.03
CA LEU A 135 3.26 2.33 2.14
C LEU A 135 1.84 2.28 1.54
N PHE A 136 1.54 1.38 0.60
CA PHE A 136 0.17 1.23 0.09
C PHE A 136 -0.77 0.48 1.04
N VAL A 137 -0.21 -0.31 1.96
CA VAL A 137 -0.97 -1.15 2.92
C VAL A 137 -0.70 -0.75 4.37
N LEU A 138 0.12 0.27 4.61
CA LEU A 138 0.61 0.63 5.94
C LEU A 138 -0.48 1.19 6.86
N HIS A 139 -1.44 1.94 6.32
CA HIS A 139 -2.51 2.58 7.11
C HIS A 139 -1.95 3.42 8.26
N ASP A 140 -2.46 3.23 9.48
CA ASP A 140 -2.03 3.96 10.68
C ASP A 140 -0.83 3.32 11.40
N GLN A 141 -0.24 2.27 10.82
CA GLN A 141 0.84 1.53 11.47
C GLN A 141 2.18 2.30 11.44
N PRO A 142 3.09 2.01 12.39
CA PRO A 142 4.44 2.56 12.38
C PRO A 142 5.13 2.23 11.05
N GLY A 143 5.74 3.20 10.38
CA GLY A 143 6.21 3.04 8.99
C GLY A 143 7.72 3.09 8.77
N ASP A 144 8.50 3.46 9.78
CA ASP A 144 9.94 3.63 9.61
C ASP A 144 10.62 2.26 9.60
N LEU A 145 11.28 1.91 8.50
CA LEU A 145 12.02 0.65 8.33
C LEU A 145 13.49 0.81 8.71
N LEU A 146 14.02 2.03 8.67
CA LEU A 146 15.45 2.25 8.84
C LEU A 146 15.86 1.97 10.29
N GLU A 147 15.04 2.39 11.26
CA GLU A 147 15.26 2.11 12.68
C GLU A 147 15.37 0.60 12.95
N PHE A 148 14.52 -0.23 12.33
CA PHE A 148 14.58 -1.69 12.49
C PHE A 148 15.89 -2.29 11.97
N PHE A 149 16.36 -1.86 10.80
CA PHE A 149 17.62 -2.37 10.26
C PHE A 149 18.81 -1.97 11.11
N ASP A 150 18.82 -0.74 11.63
CA ASP A 150 19.90 -0.25 12.49
C ASP A 150 19.93 -1.02 13.82
N GLU A 151 18.76 -1.28 14.44
CA GLU A 151 18.63 -2.12 15.63
C GLU A 151 19.11 -3.57 15.39
N LEU A 152 18.74 -4.17 14.25
CA LEU A 152 19.19 -5.52 13.89
C LEU A 152 20.71 -5.61 13.71
N VAL A 153 21.32 -4.59 13.10
CA VAL A 153 22.77 -4.51 12.93
C VAL A 153 23.46 -4.37 14.28
N ASP A 154 22.91 -3.59 15.20
CA ASP A 154 23.45 -3.45 16.55
C ASP A 154 23.37 -4.76 17.35
N HIS A 155 22.25 -5.49 17.26
CA HIS A 155 22.13 -6.83 17.83
C HIS A 155 23.13 -7.82 17.24
N LEU A 156 23.32 -7.78 15.92
CA LEU A 156 24.28 -8.62 15.21
C LEU A 156 25.72 -8.31 15.66
N ARG A 157 26.08 -7.04 15.87
CA ARG A 157 27.39 -6.65 16.42
C ARG A 157 27.62 -7.16 17.83
N ILE A 158 26.57 -7.18 18.67
CA ILE A 158 26.63 -7.73 20.03
C ILE A 158 26.87 -9.24 19.99
N GLU A 159 26.17 -9.98 19.11
CA GLU A 159 26.31 -11.43 19.00
C GLU A 159 27.63 -11.86 18.35
N PHE A 160 28.17 -11.05 17.43
CA PHE A 160 29.43 -11.30 16.74
C PHE A 160 30.46 -10.18 17.02
N PRO A 161 31.09 -10.11 18.22
CA PRO A 161 31.94 -8.98 18.62
C PRO A 161 33.14 -8.68 17.71
N ASN A 162 33.65 -9.71 17.01
CA ASN A 162 34.80 -9.59 16.10
C ASN A 162 34.40 -9.33 14.65
N ILE A 163 33.10 -9.10 14.38
CA ILE A 163 32.60 -8.99 13.01
C ILE A 163 33.25 -7.84 12.26
N GLU A 164 33.49 -6.70 12.92
CA GLU A 164 34.06 -5.52 12.26
C GLU A 164 35.49 -5.75 11.75
N THR A 165 36.26 -6.59 12.46
CA THR A 165 37.63 -6.99 12.10
C THR A 165 37.69 -8.21 11.17
N GLY A 166 36.55 -8.84 10.89
CA GLY A 166 36.48 -10.03 10.03
C GLY A 166 36.67 -9.70 8.55
N SER A 167 37.08 -10.71 7.77
CA SER A 167 37.11 -10.62 6.31
C SER A 167 35.70 -10.43 5.73
N THR A 168 35.61 -9.95 4.48
CA THR A 168 34.33 -9.83 3.75
C THR A 168 33.53 -11.12 3.78
N ARG A 169 34.16 -12.27 3.52
CA ARG A 169 33.52 -13.60 3.59
C ARG A 169 32.99 -13.89 5.00
N HIS A 170 33.78 -13.59 6.03
CA HIS A 170 33.38 -13.81 7.41
C HIS A 170 32.15 -12.97 7.80
N LYS A 171 32.18 -11.66 7.49
CA LYS A 171 31.06 -10.75 7.76
C LYS A 171 29.78 -11.19 7.06
N ALA A 172 29.88 -11.56 5.78
CA ALA A 172 28.76 -12.01 4.98
C ALA A 172 28.11 -13.28 5.54
N LEU A 173 28.92 -14.30 5.86
CA LEU A 173 28.43 -15.54 6.47
C LEU A 173 27.86 -15.33 7.87
N ALA A 174 28.44 -14.43 8.68
CA ALA A 174 27.90 -14.08 9.98
C ALA A 174 26.50 -13.44 9.88
N ALA A 175 26.30 -12.55 8.91
CA ALA A 175 25.01 -11.91 8.67
C ALA A 175 23.92 -12.91 8.25
N VAL A 176 24.21 -13.87 7.34
CA VAL A 176 23.21 -14.91 6.99
C VAL A 176 22.90 -15.79 8.19
N LYS A 177 23.92 -16.22 8.94
CA LYS A 177 23.74 -17.05 10.14
C LYS A 177 22.89 -16.34 11.19
N PHE A 178 23.12 -15.05 11.41
CA PHE A 178 22.32 -14.23 12.30
C PHE A 178 20.84 -14.23 11.87
N LEU A 179 20.56 -13.91 10.60
CA LEU A 179 19.20 -13.88 10.07
C LEU A 179 18.46 -15.22 10.25
N ARG A 180 19.12 -16.32 9.88
CA ARG A 180 18.54 -17.67 10.00
C ARG A 180 18.31 -18.07 11.46
N ARG A 181 19.27 -17.78 12.35
CA ARG A 181 19.20 -18.13 13.78
C ARG A 181 18.06 -17.41 14.49
N HIS A 182 17.79 -16.17 14.12
CA HIS A 182 16.71 -15.35 14.70
C HIS A 182 15.41 -15.46 13.93
N ASN A 183 15.29 -16.40 12.98
CA ASN A 183 14.10 -16.60 12.17
C ASN A 183 13.61 -15.30 11.49
N LEU A 184 14.54 -14.50 10.94
CA LEU A 184 14.24 -13.22 10.30
C LEU A 184 14.00 -13.35 8.78
N THR A 185 14.10 -14.57 8.24
CA THR A 185 13.94 -14.88 6.82
C THR A 185 13.32 -16.25 6.62
N GLY A 186 12.62 -16.42 5.49
CA GLY A 186 12.00 -17.67 5.10
C GLY A 186 10.51 -17.72 5.39
N ILE A 187 9.89 -18.87 5.10
CA ILE A 187 8.49 -19.17 5.41
C ILE A 187 8.46 -20.54 6.09
N ALA A 188 7.68 -20.65 7.17
CA ALA A 188 7.60 -21.89 7.94
C ALA A 188 6.87 -23.04 7.20
N ASN A 189 5.93 -22.72 6.30
CA ASN A 189 5.13 -23.68 5.56
C ASN A 189 4.96 -23.25 4.09
N GLU A 190 5.24 -24.17 3.15
CA GLU A 190 5.08 -23.91 1.71
C GLU A 190 3.66 -23.53 1.30
N ILE A 191 2.65 -23.98 2.06
CA ILE A 191 1.25 -23.60 1.84
C ILE A 191 1.07 -22.08 1.91
N CYS A 192 1.81 -21.42 2.81
CA CYS A 192 1.76 -19.98 3.00
C CYS A 192 2.59 -19.21 1.98
N TYR A 193 3.25 -19.87 1.00
CA TYR A 193 4.14 -19.20 0.05
C TYR A 193 3.46 -18.02 -0.66
N ARG A 194 2.19 -18.19 -1.03
CA ARG A 194 1.37 -17.20 -1.74
C ARG A 194 0.60 -16.26 -0.81
N ASP A 195 0.87 -16.26 0.48
CA ASP A 195 0.26 -15.30 1.38
C ASP A 195 0.72 -13.88 1.03
N LEU A 196 -0.23 -12.93 1.02
CA LEU A 196 0.03 -11.60 0.48
C LEU A 196 1.10 -10.87 1.29
N GLN A 197 1.10 -11.02 2.63
CA GLN A 197 2.05 -10.37 3.53
C GLN A 197 3.52 -10.70 3.24
N ASN A 198 3.82 -11.87 2.67
CA ASN A 198 5.19 -12.33 2.43
C ASN A 198 5.93 -11.54 1.33
N ASN A 199 5.20 -10.68 0.61
CA ASN A 199 5.74 -9.79 -0.43
C ASN A 199 6.27 -8.46 0.12
N TYR A 200 6.06 -8.17 1.41
CA TYR A 200 6.29 -6.85 1.98
C TYR A 200 7.46 -6.90 2.97
N ILE A 201 8.48 -6.08 2.72
CA ILE A 201 9.71 -6.09 3.53
C ILE A 201 9.46 -5.56 4.93
N GLY A 202 8.62 -4.53 5.08
CA GLY A 202 8.29 -3.97 6.37
C GLY A 202 7.40 -4.87 7.22
N ILE A 203 6.49 -5.59 6.58
CA ILE A 203 5.66 -6.58 7.28
C ILE A 203 6.51 -7.76 7.73
N ALA A 204 7.36 -8.30 6.86
CA ALA A 204 8.30 -9.35 7.23
C ALA A 204 9.20 -8.96 8.42
N LEU A 205 9.59 -7.69 8.57
CA LEU A 205 10.41 -7.25 9.70
C LEU A 205 9.64 -7.09 11.02
N ARG A 206 8.32 -6.92 10.98
CA ARG A 206 7.49 -6.65 12.17
C ARG A 206 6.67 -7.83 12.63
N ASP A 207 6.34 -8.73 11.71
CA ASP A 207 5.63 -9.95 12.03
C ASP A 207 6.52 -10.84 12.93
N PRO A 208 6.02 -11.37 14.05
CA PRO A 208 6.80 -12.23 14.94
C PRO A 208 7.41 -13.47 14.27
N ASP A 209 6.77 -14.00 13.22
CA ASP A 209 7.24 -15.18 12.49
C ASP A 209 8.14 -14.79 11.29
N HIS A 210 8.25 -13.49 11.00
CA HIS A 210 9.01 -12.89 9.90
C HIS A 210 8.87 -13.57 8.52
N PRO A 211 7.65 -13.93 8.08
CA PRO A 211 7.48 -14.68 6.85
C PRO A 211 7.85 -13.79 5.66
N SER A 212 8.74 -14.30 4.81
CA SER A 212 9.26 -13.55 3.66
C SER A 212 9.52 -14.46 2.48
N LEU A 213 9.07 -14.05 1.30
CA LEU A 213 9.48 -14.69 0.05
C LEU A 213 10.99 -14.61 -0.15
N PRO A 214 11.60 -15.51 -0.95
CA PRO A 214 13.05 -15.52 -1.17
C PRO A 214 13.64 -14.16 -1.56
N LEU A 215 12.94 -13.43 -2.43
CA LEU A 215 13.31 -12.09 -2.86
C LEU A 215 13.37 -11.11 -1.67
N ILE A 216 12.38 -11.15 -0.78
CA ILE A 216 12.32 -10.28 0.41
C ILE A 216 13.40 -10.69 1.41
N SER A 217 13.64 -11.98 1.62
CA SER A 217 14.73 -12.47 2.46
C SER A 217 16.11 -11.99 1.97
N VAL A 218 16.35 -12.02 0.65
CA VAL A 218 17.57 -11.46 0.04
C VAL A 218 17.64 -9.96 0.25
N ALA A 219 16.54 -9.23 0.08
CA ALA A 219 16.54 -7.79 0.28
C ALA A 219 16.88 -7.40 1.73
N ILE A 220 16.31 -8.10 2.72
CA ILE A 220 16.64 -7.94 4.14
C ILE A 220 18.13 -8.18 4.36
N TYR A 221 18.67 -9.27 3.82
CA TYR A 221 20.10 -9.58 3.91
C TYR A 221 20.98 -8.48 3.30
N CYS A 222 20.69 -8.04 2.07
CA CYS A 222 21.46 -6.99 1.41
C CYS A 222 21.43 -5.69 2.23
N ALA A 223 20.29 -5.32 2.81
CA ALA A 223 20.17 -4.12 3.64
C ALA A 223 21.04 -4.18 4.91
N ILE A 224 21.12 -5.34 5.56
CA ILE A 224 21.99 -5.57 6.74
C ILE A 224 23.46 -5.62 6.33
N ALA A 225 23.79 -6.39 5.29
CA ALA A 225 25.15 -6.55 4.80
C ALA A 225 25.78 -5.21 4.37
N ASN A 226 25.02 -4.37 3.66
CA ASN A 226 25.49 -3.03 3.28
C ASN A 226 25.73 -2.12 4.51
N ARG A 227 24.92 -2.25 5.58
CA ARG A 227 25.16 -1.53 6.85
C ARG A 227 26.38 -2.02 7.63
N LEU A 228 26.83 -3.25 7.37
CA LEU A 228 28.11 -3.79 7.86
C LEU A 228 29.31 -3.36 6.99
N GLY A 229 29.09 -2.52 5.97
CA GLY A 229 30.12 -2.03 5.05
C GLY A 229 30.49 -3.03 3.96
N LEU A 230 29.63 -4.02 3.67
CA LEU A 230 29.81 -4.93 2.54
C LEU A 230 29.20 -4.34 1.27
N ASP A 231 29.69 -4.73 0.10
CA ASP A 231 29.01 -4.47 -1.18
C ASP A 231 28.10 -5.67 -1.49
N ALA A 232 26.85 -5.60 -1.01
CA ALA A 232 25.86 -6.66 -1.15
C ALA A 232 24.75 -6.28 -2.13
N ARG A 233 24.57 -7.09 -3.17
CA ARG A 233 23.62 -6.84 -4.26
C ARG A 233 22.77 -8.07 -4.57
N PRO A 234 21.51 -7.90 -5.00
CA PRO A 234 20.68 -9.03 -5.38
C PRO A 234 21.12 -9.59 -6.74
N CYS A 235 21.14 -10.92 -6.87
CA CYS A 235 21.30 -11.66 -8.11
C CYS A 235 19.93 -12.09 -8.63
N GLY A 236 19.60 -11.64 -9.84
CA GLY A 236 18.28 -11.76 -10.42
C GLY A 236 17.98 -13.10 -11.11
N MET A 237 18.47 -14.24 -10.62
CA MET A 237 18.24 -15.55 -11.25
C MET A 237 16.74 -15.83 -11.49
N PRO A 238 16.38 -16.62 -12.52
CA PRO A 238 14.99 -17.04 -12.72
C PRO A 238 14.49 -17.84 -11.52
N ASN A 239 13.20 -17.78 -11.22
CA ASN A 239 12.51 -18.54 -10.15
C ASN A 239 12.99 -18.33 -8.69
N HIS A 240 14.21 -17.89 -8.44
CA HIS A 240 14.78 -17.64 -7.11
C HIS A 240 15.71 -16.44 -7.14
N VAL A 241 15.90 -15.75 -6.02
CA VAL A 241 16.84 -14.62 -5.91
C VAL A 241 17.93 -15.02 -4.95
N HIS A 242 19.18 -14.67 -5.26
CA HIS A 242 20.33 -14.87 -4.37
C HIS A 242 20.94 -13.52 -3.99
N ALA A 243 21.72 -13.48 -2.91
CA ALA A 243 22.56 -12.33 -2.61
C ALA A 243 23.98 -12.57 -3.13
N MET A 244 24.57 -11.54 -3.71
CA MET A 244 25.99 -11.48 -4.10
C MET A 244 26.71 -10.53 -3.17
N VAL A 245 27.87 -10.94 -2.65
CA VAL A 245 28.75 -10.05 -1.90
C VAL A 245 30.09 -9.95 -2.61
N PHE A 246 30.46 -8.73 -2.99
CA PHE A 246 31.68 -8.45 -3.76
C PHE A 246 32.87 -8.19 -2.82
N PRO A 247 34.09 -8.59 -3.23
CA PRO A 247 35.29 -8.20 -2.51
C PRO A 247 35.57 -6.69 -2.66
N PRO A 248 36.27 -6.07 -1.68
CA PRO A 248 36.79 -4.71 -1.83
C PRO A 248 37.78 -4.61 -2.99
N VAL A 249 37.92 -3.41 -3.57
CA VAL A 249 38.87 -3.17 -4.66
C VAL A 249 40.29 -3.46 -4.22
N GLY A 250 40.96 -4.40 -4.89
CA GLY A 250 42.36 -4.77 -4.63
C GLY A 250 42.56 -5.80 -3.53
N GLU A 251 41.50 -6.38 -2.98
CA GLU A 251 41.54 -7.43 -1.96
C GLU A 251 40.70 -8.64 -2.38
N THR A 252 41.03 -9.82 -1.86
CA THR A 252 40.16 -11.00 -1.96
C THR A 252 39.09 -10.96 -0.87
N LEU A 253 38.06 -11.80 -1.00
CA LEU A 253 37.00 -11.97 0.00
C LEU A 253 37.52 -12.35 1.40
N ASP A 254 38.72 -12.93 1.47
CA ASP A 254 39.38 -13.36 2.70
C ASP A 254 40.42 -12.35 3.23
N GLY A 255 40.47 -11.14 2.65
CA GLY A 255 41.31 -10.02 3.11
C GLY A 255 42.78 -10.12 2.69
N ARG A 256 43.08 -10.87 1.62
CA ARG A 256 44.44 -10.92 1.04
C ARG A 256 44.56 -9.89 -0.10
N PRO A 257 45.69 -9.21 -0.29
CA PRO A 257 45.89 -8.34 -1.45
C PRO A 257 45.76 -9.15 -2.75
N SER A 258 44.94 -8.67 -3.68
CA SER A 258 44.80 -9.26 -5.01
C SER A 258 45.94 -8.73 -5.90
N THR A 259 46.95 -9.56 -6.16
CA THR A 259 48.13 -9.15 -6.96
C THR A 259 48.16 -9.77 -8.36
N HIS A 260 47.30 -10.76 -8.63
CA HIS A 260 47.25 -11.46 -9.91
C HIS A 260 45.83 -11.51 -10.49
N GLU A 261 45.69 -11.47 -11.82
CA GLU A 261 44.41 -11.70 -12.52
C GLU A 261 43.79 -13.09 -12.26
N SER A 262 44.58 -14.02 -11.72
CA SER A 262 44.18 -15.38 -11.37
C SER A 262 43.70 -15.57 -9.92
N ASP A 263 43.73 -14.52 -9.09
CA ASP A 263 43.14 -14.59 -7.76
C ASP A 263 41.62 -14.70 -7.91
N ASP A 264 41.00 -15.66 -7.21
CA ASP A 264 39.54 -15.91 -7.25
C ASP A 264 38.80 -14.74 -6.57
N CYS A 265 38.66 -13.66 -7.34
CA CYS A 265 38.11 -12.37 -6.92
C CYS A 265 36.63 -12.20 -7.29
N GLY A 266 35.96 -13.32 -7.61
CA GLY A 266 34.51 -13.34 -7.83
C GLY A 266 33.73 -13.01 -6.55
N PRO A 267 32.45 -12.61 -6.68
CA PRO A 267 31.58 -12.47 -5.52
C PRO A 267 31.26 -13.84 -4.92
N ILE A 268 30.93 -13.87 -3.62
CA ILE A 268 30.25 -15.04 -3.04
C ILE A 268 28.75 -14.94 -3.27
N TYR A 269 28.11 -16.11 -3.38
CA TYR A 269 26.65 -16.22 -3.49
C TYR A 269 26.06 -16.80 -2.22
N LEU A 270 24.93 -16.23 -1.79
CA LEU A 270 24.24 -16.60 -0.56
C LEU A 270 22.74 -16.75 -0.82
N ASP A 271 22.13 -17.69 -0.13
CA ASP A 271 20.67 -17.88 -0.12
C ASP A 271 20.16 -17.70 1.32
N PRO A 272 19.87 -16.46 1.75
CA PRO A 272 19.34 -16.20 3.09
C PRO A 272 17.97 -16.83 3.35
N TYR A 273 17.27 -17.33 2.33
CA TYR A 273 15.98 -17.98 2.47
C TYR A 273 16.14 -19.46 2.86
N GLN A 274 17.09 -20.19 2.27
CA GLN A 274 17.26 -21.64 2.49
C GLN A 274 18.50 -22.03 3.30
N LEU A 275 19.60 -21.30 3.15
CA LEU A 275 20.93 -21.74 3.57
C LEU A 275 21.61 -20.73 4.50
N ASP A 276 22.50 -21.22 5.36
CA ASP A 276 23.35 -20.43 6.25
C ASP A 276 24.84 -20.47 5.84
N LYS A 277 25.08 -20.97 4.62
CA LYS A 277 26.40 -21.19 4.01
C LYS A 277 26.42 -20.64 2.59
N GLU A 278 27.63 -20.48 2.07
CA GLU A 278 27.87 -20.09 0.68
C GLU A 278 27.26 -21.10 -0.29
N VAL A 279 26.69 -20.57 -1.37
CA VAL A 279 26.16 -21.34 -2.48
C VAL A 279 27.25 -21.44 -3.55
N PRO A 280 27.80 -22.63 -3.84
CA PRO A 280 28.78 -22.81 -4.89
C PRO A 280 28.23 -22.39 -6.26
N VAL A 281 29.05 -21.73 -7.07
CA VAL A 281 28.68 -21.31 -8.43
C VAL A 281 28.25 -22.50 -9.29
N ASP A 282 28.91 -23.65 -9.16
CA ASP A 282 28.57 -24.90 -9.86
C ASP A 282 27.12 -25.36 -9.56
N ASN A 283 26.64 -25.13 -8.33
CA ASN A 283 25.25 -25.45 -7.97
C ASN A 283 24.28 -24.51 -8.69
N LEU A 284 24.61 -23.22 -8.76
CA LEU A 284 23.78 -22.23 -9.46
C LEU A 284 23.73 -22.51 -10.97
N GLN A 285 24.86 -22.89 -11.57
CA GLN A 285 24.92 -23.31 -12.98
C GLN A 285 24.07 -24.55 -13.22
N SER A 286 24.20 -25.57 -12.35
CA SER A 286 23.37 -26.78 -12.41
C SER A 286 21.86 -26.49 -12.29
N MET A 287 21.48 -25.52 -11.45
CA MET A 287 20.09 -25.05 -11.34
C MET A 287 19.60 -24.39 -12.63
N LEU A 288 20.39 -23.51 -13.24
CA LEU A 288 20.04 -22.86 -14.51
C LEU A 288 19.89 -23.89 -15.64
N GLU A 289 20.79 -24.87 -15.73
CA GLU A 289 20.69 -25.97 -16.68
C GLU A 289 19.40 -26.78 -16.48
N SER A 290 19.00 -27.03 -15.23
CA SER A 290 17.75 -27.73 -14.91
C SER A 290 16.49 -26.98 -15.35
N TRP A 291 16.58 -25.65 -15.51
CA TRP A 291 15.52 -24.80 -16.05
C TRP A 291 15.60 -24.61 -17.57
N GLY A 292 16.51 -25.31 -18.24
CA GLY A 292 16.66 -25.28 -19.69
C GLY A 292 17.49 -24.09 -20.21
N ILE A 293 18.25 -23.41 -19.35
CA ILE A 293 19.14 -22.32 -19.74
C ILE A 293 20.48 -22.91 -20.15
N SER A 294 21.02 -22.49 -21.30
CA SER A 294 22.28 -23.01 -21.80
C SER A 294 23.47 -22.56 -20.94
N PRO A 295 24.56 -23.33 -20.87
CA PRO A 295 25.78 -22.92 -20.15
C PRO A 295 26.37 -21.60 -20.66
N ILE A 296 26.19 -21.30 -21.95
CA ILE A 296 26.66 -20.05 -22.58
C ILE A 296 25.87 -18.86 -22.01
N ASP A 297 24.56 -19.03 -21.85
CA ASP A 297 23.67 -17.98 -21.33
C ASP A 297 23.71 -17.87 -19.80
N SER A 298 24.24 -18.88 -19.09
CA SER A 298 24.29 -18.93 -17.62
C SER A 298 24.96 -17.68 -17.02
N SER A 299 26.01 -17.18 -17.67
CA SER A 299 26.75 -15.99 -17.25
C SER A 299 25.87 -14.74 -17.17
N HIS A 300 24.82 -14.63 -17.98
CA HIS A 300 23.87 -13.50 -17.95
C HIS A 300 22.90 -13.53 -16.77
N TYR A 301 22.74 -14.69 -16.12
CA TYR A 301 21.86 -14.86 -14.96
C TYR A 301 22.62 -14.84 -13.62
N LEU A 302 23.95 -14.98 -13.66
CA LEU A 302 24.85 -14.96 -12.51
C LEU A 302 25.52 -13.58 -12.33
N ILE A 303 24.75 -12.52 -12.57
CA ILE A 303 25.17 -11.13 -12.34
C ILE A 303 24.21 -10.44 -11.38
N ASP A 304 24.64 -9.30 -10.83
CA ASP A 304 23.77 -8.46 -10.03
C ASP A 304 22.65 -7.88 -10.89
N THR A 305 21.51 -7.62 -10.25
CA THR A 305 20.35 -7.03 -10.92
C THR A 305 20.01 -5.68 -10.29
N SER A 306 19.43 -4.79 -11.09
CA SER A 306 19.06 -3.46 -10.64
C SER A 306 17.95 -3.51 -9.59
N VAL A 307 17.92 -2.50 -8.72
CA VAL A 307 16.83 -2.32 -7.74
C VAL A 307 15.47 -2.28 -8.44
N GLY A 308 15.37 -1.59 -9.60
CA GLY A 308 14.14 -1.54 -10.40
C GLY A 308 13.65 -2.92 -10.86
N ASN A 309 14.55 -3.81 -11.26
CA ASN A 309 14.17 -5.18 -11.62
C ASN A 309 13.63 -5.98 -10.43
N ILE A 310 14.20 -5.78 -9.23
CA ILE A 310 13.70 -6.42 -8.01
C ILE A 310 12.32 -5.89 -7.63
N VAL A 311 12.08 -4.58 -7.76
CA VAL A 311 10.74 -3.98 -7.56
C VAL A 311 9.73 -4.56 -8.56
N LEU A 312 10.08 -4.66 -9.84
CA LEU A 312 9.20 -5.25 -10.86
C LEU A 312 8.91 -6.74 -10.61
N ARG A 313 9.89 -7.52 -10.14
CA ARG A 313 9.68 -8.91 -9.73
C ARG A 313 8.75 -9.02 -8.53
N THR A 314 8.90 -8.14 -7.55
CA THR A 314 8.01 -8.07 -6.37
C THR A 314 6.58 -7.74 -6.80
N SER A 315 6.42 -6.75 -7.69
CA SER A 315 5.12 -6.42 -8.29
C SER A 315 4.47 -7.63 -8.98
N ARG A 316 5.22 -8.41 -9.74
CA ARG A 316 4.71 -9.65 -10.37
C ARG A 316 4.29 -10.71 -9.35
N ASN A 317 5.02 -10.85 -8.24
CA ASN A 317 4.63 -11.75 -7.15
C ASN A 317 3.32 -11.30 -6.50
N ILE A 318 3.14 -9.99 -6.26
CA ILE A 318 1.90 -9.39 -5.76
C ILE A 318 0.75 -9.64 -6.74
N LEU A 319 0.92 -9.36 -8.03
CA LEU A 319 -0.12 -9.59 -9.04
C LEU A 319 -0.53 -11.05 -9.12
N ALA A 320 0.44 -11.97 -9.16
CA ALA A 320 0.16 -13.41 -9.17
C ALA A 320 -0.66 -13.83 -7.94
N THR A 321 -0.28 -13.33 -6.78
CA THR A 321 -1.02 -13.56 -5.52
C THR A 321 -2.45 -13.03 -5.60
N VAL A 322 -2.65 -11.77 -6.02
CA VAL A 322 -3.99 -11.17 -6.16
C VAL A 322 -4.87 -11.94 -7.17
N HIS A 323 -4.29 -12.39 -8.29
CA HIS A 323 -5.01 -13.20 -9.28
C HIS A 323 -5.45 -14.55 -8.70
N GLU A 324 -4.59 -15.19 -7.92
CA GLU A 324 -4.90 -16.45 -7.24
C GLU A 324 -6.04 -16.29 -6.24
N PHE A 325 -6.01 -15.24 -5.40
CA PHE A 325 -7.10 -14.92 -4.47
C PHE A 325 -8.44 -14.71 -5.18
N ARG A 326 -8.44 -13.94 -6.28
CA ARG A 326 -9.65 -13.66 -7.06
C ARG A 326 -10.20 -14.91 -7.75
N GLY A 327 -9.31 -15.81 -8.21
CA GLY A 327 -9.68 -17.07 -8.85
C GLY A 327 -10.37 -18.08 -7.93
N HIS A 328 -10.05 -18.06 -6.63
CA HIS A 328 -10.62 -18.98 -5.62
C HIS A 328 -11.99 -18.55 -5.05
N GLY A 329 -12.58 -17.46 -5.54
CA GLY A 329 -13.98 -17.13 -5.26
C GLY A 329 -14.31 -16.73 -3.82
N GLY A 330 -13.37 -16.13 -3.08
CA GLY A 330 -13.65 -15.46 -1.81
C GLY A 330 -14.19 -16.34 -0.68
N ALA A 331 -14.07 -17.67 -0.78
CA ALA A 331 -14.47 -18.57 0.29
C ALA A 331 -13.53 -18.41 1.49
N MET A 332 -13.92 -17.60 2.48
CA MET A 332 -13.29 -17.46 3.81
C MET A 332 -13.51 -18.71 4.69
N GLY A 333 -13.30 -19.90 4.13
CA GLY A 333 -13.19 -21.15 4.89
C GLY A 333 -11.73 -21.48 5.12
N ASP A 334 -11.38 -21.86 6.34
CA ASP A 334 -10.03 -22.30 6.73
C ASP A 334 -9.67 -23.61 6.00
N THR A 335 -8.91 -23.53 4.91
CA THR A 335 -8.61 -24.66 4.00
C THR A 335 -7.14 -24.86 3.66
N GLY A 336 -6.21 -24.09 4.26
CA GLY A 336 -4.80 -24.12 3.84
C GLY A 336 -4.57 -23.52 2.45
N HIS A 337 -5.23 -22.40 2.15
CA HIS A 337 -5.07 -21.60 0.93
C HIS A 337 -4.43 -20.23 1.27
N PRO A 338 -3.97 -19.45 0.27
CA PRO A 338 -3.34 -18.15 0.50
C PRO A 338 -4.15 -17.29 1.48
N THR A 339 -3.49 -16.60 2.43
CA THR A 339 -4.14 -15.70 3.40
C THR A 339 -3.74 -14.23 3.22
N ILE A 340 -4.61 -13.32 3.69
CA ILE A 340 -4.38 -11.88 3.70
C ILE A 340 -4.40 -11.44 5.15
N ARG A 341 -3.22 -11.35 5.76
CA ARG A 341 -3.02 -10.86 7.12
C ARG A 341 -2.31 -9.52 7.08
N LEU A 342 -3.06 -8.54 6.60
CA LEU A 342 -2.63 -7.14 6.54
C LEU A 342 -3.42 -6.33 7.58
N TYR A 343 -3.30 -5.01 7.55
CA TYR A 343 -3.77 -4.17 8.64
C TYR A 343 -5.24 -3.72 8.50
N ALA A 344 -5.89 -3.98 7.36
CA ALA A 344 -7.26 -3.54 7.10
C ALA A 344 -8.18 -4.70 6.68
N ASN A 345 -9.29 -4.35 6.02
CA ASN A 345 -10.20 -5.32 5.44
C ASN A 345 -9.46 -6.07 4.30
N PRO A 346 -9.49 -7.41 4.25
CA PRO A 346 -8.75 -8.19 3.24
C PRO A 346 -9.02 -7.78 1.79
N PHE A 347 -10.24 -7.38 1.46
CA PHE A 347 -10.59 -6.93 0.11
C PHE A 347 -10.01 -5.56 -0.22
N ALA A 348 -10.02 -4.63 0.75
CA ALA A 348 -9.35 -3.33 0.59
C ALA A 348 -7.83 -3.51 0.44
N ASP A 349 -7.24 -4.39 1.24
CA ASP A 349 -5.81 -4.71 1.17
C ASP A 349 -5.41 -5.35 -0.17
N MET A 350 -6.24 -6.22 -0.75
CA MET A 350 -6.02 -6.70 -2.12
C MET A 350 -6.05 -5.59 -3.15
N ASP A 351 -6.98 -4.65 -3.03
CA ASP A 351 -7.08 -3.53 -3.97
C ASP A 351 -5.91 -2.56 -3.82
N ASN A 352 -5.41 -2.33 -2.59
CA ASN A 352 -4.20 -1.55 -2.33
C ASN A 352 -2.96 -2.23 -2.92
N ALA A 353 -2.82 -3.54 -2.69
CA ALA A 353 -1.73 -4.35 -3.23
C ALA A 353 -1.74 -4.33 -4.77
N PHE A 354 -2.89 -4.55 -5.39
CA PHE A 354 -3.04 -4.48 -6.84
C PHE A 354 -2.68 -3.09 -7.38
N TYR A 355 -3.16 -2.02 -6.73
CA TYR A 355 -2.87 -0.65 -7.15
C TYR A 355 -1.38 -0.31 -7.04
N SER A 356 -0.71 -0.73 -5.97
CA SER A 356 0.75 -0.57 -5.80
C SER A 356 1.53 -1.26 -6.92
N ALA A 357 1.12 -2.46 -7.32
CA ALA A 357 1.76 -3.23 -8.37
C ALA A 357 1.60 -2.57 -9.75
N LEU A 358 0.42 -2.01 -10.04
CA LEU A 358 0.17 -1.25 -11.28
C LEU A 358 1.07 -0.01 -11.36
N TRP A 359 1.17 0.76 -10.27
CA TRP A 359 2.05 1.93 -10.21
C TRP A 359 3.52 1.57 -10.40
N ALA A 360 4.02 0.55 -9.70
CA ALA A 360 5.40 0.08 -9.85
C ALA A 360 5.72 -0.33 -11.30
N ASN A 361 4.81 -1.07 -11.96
CA ASN A 361 4.99 -1.44 -13.36
C ASN A 361 4.96 -0.22 -14.28
N PHE A 362 4.02 0.71 -14.09
CA PHE A 362 3.92 1.92 -14.90
C PHE A 362 5.20 2.77 -14.82
N MET A 363 5.74 2.97 -13.61
CA MET A 363 6.91 3.82 -13.38
C MET A 363 8.23 3.17 -13.84
N LEU A 364 8.40 1.87 -13.58
CA LEU A 364 9.71 1.21 -13.70
C LEU A 364 9.86 0.29 -14.92
N SER A 365 8.79 -0.04 -15.65
CA SER A 365 8.93 -0.73 -16.94
C SER A 365 9.76 0.15 -17.89
N SER A 366 10.68 -0.40 -18.68
CA SER A 366 11.72 0.37 -19.37
C SER A 366 11.18 1.53 -20.25
N PRO A 367 11.80 2.72 -20.21
CA PRO A 367 11.55 3.81 -21.17
C PRO A 367 12.39 3.72 -22.45
N LEU A 368 13.20 2.67 -22.65
CA LEU A 368 14.08 2.58 -23.83
C LEU A 368 13.26 2.53 -25.14
N PRO A 369 13.60 3.32 -26.18
CA PRO A 369 12.80 3.46 -27.41
C PRO A 369 12.75 2.23 -28.31
N SER A 370 13.31 1.09 -27.90
CA SER A 370 13.37 -0.11 -28.73
C SER A 370 12.46 -1.20 -28.18
N VAL A 371 11.41 -1.47 -28.94
CA VAL A 371 10.47 -2.61 -28.92
C VAL A 371 9.27 -2.52 -27.98
N ASP A 372 9.29 -1.78 -26.85
CA ASP A 372 8.20 -1.94 -25.86
C ASP A 372 7.68 -0.65 -25.17
N ALA A 373 7.55 0.46 -25.92
CA ALA A 373 6.81 1.65 -25.48
C ALA A 373 5.32 1.34 -25.14
N ASN A 374 4.81 0.20 -25.64
CA ASN A 374 3.50 -0.34 -25.32
C ASN A 374 3.40 -0.93 -23.90
N SER A 375 4.53 -1.30 -23.27
CA SER A 375 4.53 -1.94 -21.95
C SER A 375 4.03 -1.05 -20.81
N ARG A 376 4.26 0.27 -20.85
CA ARG A 376 3.73 1.21 -19.84
C ARG A 376 2.26 1.56 -20.10
N ARG A 377 1.90 1.73 -21.37
CA ARG A 377 0.57 2.16 -21.82
C ARG A 377 -0.54 1.21 -21.40
N GLN A 378 -0.29 -0.10 -21.43
CA GLN A 378 -1.27 -1.12 -21.00
C GLN A 378 -1.75 -0.97 -19.54
N PHE A 379 -0.96 -0.31 -18.67
CA PHE A 379 -1.32 -0.11 -17.27
C PHE A 379 -2.20 1.14 -17.06
N VAL A 380 -2.25 2.07 -18.02
CA VAL A 380 -3.02 3.32 -17.88
C VAL A 380 -4.52 3.06 -17.69
N PRO A 381 -5.20 2.25 -18.53
CA PRO A 381 -6.63 1.96 -18.32
C PRO A 381 -6.91 1.26 -16.98
N LEU A 382 -6.00 0.37 -16.55
CA LEU A 382 -6.13 -0.34 -15.27
C LEU A 382 -5.96 0.60 -14.08
N LEU A 383 -5.03 1.56 -14.16
CA LEU A 383 -4.84 2.58 -13.14
C LEU A 383 -6.04 3.54 -13.10
N LEU A 384 -6.56 3.96 -14.25
CA LEU A 384 -7.73 4.83 -14.35
C LEU A 384 -8.99 4.17 -13.76
N GLU A 385 -9.26 2.90 -14.11
CA GLU A 385 -10.38 2.14 -13.53
C GLU A 385 -10.36 2.16 -11.99
N ARG A 386 -9.17 2.00 -11.40
CA ARG A 386 -8.97 1.98 -9.95
C ARG A 386 -9.02 3.37 -9.34
N PHE A 387 -8.41 4.36 -9.98
CA PHE A 387 -8.46 5.75 -9.59
C PHE A 387 -9.91 6.25 -9.52
N GLU A 388 -10.70 6.08 -10.58
CA GLU A 388 -12.08 6.56 -10.66
C GLU A 388 -12.98 5.90 -9.61
N ARG A 389 -12.79 4.59 -9.39
CA ARG A 389 -13.69 3.80 -8.51
C ARG A 389 -13.30 3.84 -7.03
N LEU A 390 -12.01 3.72 -6.74
CA LEU A 390 -11.50 3.44 -5.39
C LEU A 390 -10.65 4.58 -4.82
N TYR A 391 -9.84 5.25 -5.65
CA TYR A 391 -8.85 6.22 -5.20
C TYR A 391 -8.99 7.61 -5.84
N PRO A 392 -10.18 8.24 -5.87
CA PRO A 392 -10.38 9.53 -6.54
C PRO A 392 -9.55 10.65 -5.90
N MET A 393 -9.15 10.49 -4.63
CA MET A 393 -8.31 11.44 -3.91
C MET A 393 -6.87 11.48 -4.45
N ASP A 394 -6.46 10.50 -5.27
CA ASP A 394 -5.12 10.44 -5.87
C ASP A 394 -5.03 11.20 -7.20
N ALA A 395 -5.99 12.09 -7.51
CA ALA A 395 -6.01 12.86 -8.75
C ALA A 395 -4.69 13.61 -9.00
N SER A 396 -4.13 14.23 -7.97
CA SER A 396 -2.82 14.90 -8.02
C SER A 396 -1.67 13.96 -8.36
N LEU A 397 -1.75 12.67 -8.00
CA LEU A 397 -0.73 11.67 -8.33
C LEU A 397 -0.81 11.27 -9.81
N ILE A 398 -2.02 11.11 -10.35
CA ILE A 398 -2.25 10.87 -11.79
C ILE A 398 -1.71 12.06 -12.60
N GLU A 399 -2.05 13.28 -12.19
CA GLU A 399 -1.58 14.52 -12.82
C GLU A 399 -0.05 14.66 -12.78
N LYS A 400 0.58 14.32 -11.64
CA LYS A 400 2.03 14.44 -11.46
C LYS A 400 2.82 13.39 -12.22
N TYR A 401 2.36 12.14 -12.28
CA TYR A 401 3.18 11.02 -12.75
C TYR A 401 2.71 10.36 -14.04
N ILE A 402 1.41 10.35 -14.34
CA ILE A 402 0.86 9.69 -15.54
C ILE A 402 0.65 10.67 -16.68
N CYS A 403 0.11 11.86 -16.41
CA CYS A 403 -0.16 12.84 -17.47
C CYS A 403 1.09 13.31 -18.24
N PRO A 404 2.26 13.60 -17.63
CA PRO A 404 3.37 14.24 -18.35
C PRO A 404 3.89 13.44 -19.56
N PRO A 405 4.08 12.10 -19.49
CA PRO A 405 4.42 11.28 -20.64
C PRO A 405 3.42 11.33 -21.82
N PHE A 406 2.15 11.64 -21.55
CA PHE A 406 1.07 11.64 -22.54
C PHE A 406 0.56 13.04 -22.91
N ASN A 407 1.21 14.11 -22.45
CA ASN A 407 0.73 15.51 -22.58
C ASN A 407 0.81 16.09 -24.02
N ASN A 408 0.71 15.24 -25.04
CA ASN A 408 0.51 15.62 -26.43
C ASN A 408 -0.82 15.03 -26.89
N SER A 409 -1.67 15.85 -27.50
CA SER A 409 -2.99 15.48 -28.06
C SER A 409 -2.94 14.38 -29.13
N ASP A 410 -1.76 14.11 -29.71
CA ASP A 410 -1.56 12.99 -30.63
C ASP A 410 -1.56 11.62 -29.92
N ASN A 411 -1.37 11.58 -28.59
CA ASN A 411 -1.46 10.34 -27.82
C ASN A 411 -2.93 9.93 -27.62
N PRO A 412 -3.29 8.65 -27.85
CA PRO A 412 -4.66 8.20 -27.62
C PRO A 412 -5.11 8.35 -26.16
N GLU A 413 -4.19 8.19 -25.20
CA GLU A 413 -4.49 8.28 -23.77
C GLU A 413 -4.70 9.71 -23.28
N TYR A 414 -4.29 10.74 -24.05
CA TYR A 414 -4.35 12.15 -23.63
C TYR A 414 -5.78 12.56 -23.22
N TRP A 415 -6.74 12.29 -24.11
CA TRP A 415 -8.13 12.68 -23.89
C TRP A 415 -8.79 11.88 -22.78
N ASP A 416 -8.53 10.57 -22.71
CA ASP A 416 -9.07 9.69 -21.67
C ASP A 416 -8.59 10.11 -20.28
N LEU A 417 -7.29 10.42 -20.12
CA LEU A 417 -6.72 10.90 -18.86
C LEU A 417 -7.34 12.23 -18.42
N HIS A 418 -7.42 13.21 -19.32
CA HIS A 418 -7.98 14.52 -19.00
C HIS A 418 -9.48 14.46 -18.73
N GLU A 419 -10.23 13.62 -19.45
CA GLU A 419 -11.65 13.44 -19.22
C GLU A 419 -11.91 12.73 -17.89
N ALA A 420 -11.18 11.66 -17.57
CA ALA A 420 -11.30 10.98 -16.27
C ALA A 420 -11.05 11.94 -15.10
N LEU A 421 -9.97 12.73 -15.16
CA LEU A 421 -9.66 13.75 -14.16
C LEU A 421 -10.75 14.82 -14.06
N ARG A 422 -11.22 15.32 -15.21
CA ARG A 422 -12.29 16.33 -15.28
C ARG A 422 -13.58 15.80 -14.63
N VAL A 423 -13.99 14.59 -14.97
CA VAL A 423 -15.21 13.96 -14.45
C VAL A 423 -15.10 13.74 -12.94
N VAL A 424 -13.98 13.21 -12.46
CA VAL A 424 -13.75 12.95 -11.03
C VAL A 424 -13.75 14.26 -10.23
N ARG A 425 -13.00 15.30 -10.68
CA ARG A 425 -12.98 16.60 -10.00
C ARG A 425 -14.31 17.34 -10.07
N ALA A 426 -15.03 17.27 -11.20
CA ALA A 426 -16.37 17.83 -11.31
C ALA A 426 -17.36 17.13 -10.35
N ALA A 427 -17.30 15.80 -10.24
CA ALA A 427 -18.15 15.04 -9.33
C ALA A 427 -17.86 15.33 -7.84
N ASP A 428 -16.60 15.63 -7.51
CA ASP A 428 -16.17 16.03 -6.16
C ASP A 428 -16.56 17.48 -5.82
N SER A 429 -16.51 18.40 -6.78
CA SER A 429 -16.87 19.82 -6.55
C SER A 429 -18.37 20.09 -6.63
N THR A 430 -19.17 19.17 -7.21
CA THR A 430 -20.61 19.35 -7.37
C THR A 430 -21.36 18.99 -6.09
N PRO A 431 -22.13 19.92 -5.48
CA PRO A 431 -22.98 19.61 -4.33
C PRO A 431 -23.97 18.48 -4.61
N LYS A 432 -24.15 17.59 -3.64
CA LYS A 432 -25.12 16.48 -3.77
C LYS A 432 -26.55 17.00 -3.80
N GLN A 433 -27.40 16.32 -4.57
CA GLN A 433 -28.82 16.67 -4.65
C GLN A 433 -29.53 16.22 -3.37
N LEU A 434 -30.24 17.14 -2.72
CA LEU A 434 -31.04 16.82 -1.53
C LEU A 434 -32.16 15.82 -1.85
N ARG A 435 -32.18 14.71 -1.08
CA ARG A 435 -33.18 13.65 -1.14
C ARG A 435 -34.00 13.65 0.15
N LEU A 436 -35.22 14.17 0.07
CA LEU A 436 -36.15 14.25 1.20
C LEU A 436 -37.07 13.00 1.22
N ARG A 437 -37.03 12.25 2.32
CA ARG A 437 -37.84 11.05 2.55
C ARG A 437 -39.26 11.38 3.00
N ASN A 438 -39.45 12.41 3.81
CA ASN A 438 -40.73 12.74 4.45
C ASN A 438 -41.74 13.41 3.51
N VAL A 439 -41.38 13.64 2.25
CA VAL A 439 -42.29 14.19 1.23
C VAL A 439 -43.33 13.12 0.83
N PRO A 440 -44.62 13.50 0.69
CA PRO A 440 -45.65 12.59 0.19
C PRO A 440 -45.27 11.96 -1.14
N GLY A 441 -45.54 10.67 -1.32
CA GLY A 441 -45.14 9.87 -2.48
C GLY A 441 -43.80 9.17 -2.30
N VAL A 442 -42.80 9.81 -1.66
CA VAL A 442 -41.52 9.17 -1.34
C VAL A 442 -41.65 8.30 -0.09
N ARG A 443 -42.27 8.86 0.96
CA ARG A 443 -42.43 8.20 2.25
C ARG A 443 -43.16 6.85 2.15
N GLU A 444 -44.17 6.74 1.28
CA GLU A 444 -44.89 5.48 1.09
C GLU A 444 -44.15 4.48 0.19
N ARG A 445 -43.17 4.93 -0.61
CA ARG A 445 -42.48 4.10 -1.61
C ARG A 445 -41.12 3.58 -1.18
N VAL A 446 -40.42 4.31 -0.29
CA VAL A 446 -39.07 3.95 0.17
C VAL A 446 -39.16 3.36 1.57
N LYS A 447 -39.12 2.03 1.65
CA LYS A 447 -39.33 1.29 2.90
C LYS A 447 -38.15 1.35 3.88
N TYR A 448 -36.92 1.31 3.38
CA TYR A 448 -35.71 1.17 4.21
C TYR A 448 -34.86 2.44 4.20
N LYS A 449 -34.08 2.63 5.26
CA LYS A 449 -33.30 3.83 5.58
C LYS A 449 -31.81 3.67 5.33
N VAL A 450 -31.16 4.79 5.03
CA VAL A 450 -29.69 4.87 5.05
C VAL A 450 -29.18 4.46 6.43
N GLY A 451 -28.15 3.63 6.46
CA GLY A 451 -27.53 3.10 7.67
C GLY A 451 -28.09 1.75 8.15
N GLN A 452 -29.20 1.26 7.59
CA GLN A 452 -29.70 -0.07 7.95
C GLN A 452 -28.84 -1.17 7.34
N VAL A 453 -28.49 -2.16 8.16
CA VAL A 453 -27.79 -3.37 7.74
C VAL A 453 -28.81 -4.37 7.21
N PHE A 454 -28.47 -5.08 6.14
CA PHE A 454 -29.33 -6.08 5.54
C PHE A 454 -28.54 -7.26 4.97
N ARG A 455 -29.25 -8.37 4.79
CA ARG A 455 -28.82 -9.53 4.01
C ARG A 455 -29.51 -9.52 2.66
N HIS A 456 -28.77 -9.73 1.59
CA HIS A 456 -29.39 -9.88 0.27
C HIS A 456 -30.10 -11.24 0.17
N LYS A 457 -31.42 -11.26 -0.04
CA LYS A 457 -32.22 -12.51 0.00
C LYS A 457 -31.75 -13.60 -0.96
N ARG A 458 -31.30 -13.21 -2.16
CA ARG A 458 -30.83 -14.15 -3.20
C ARG A 458 -29.38 -14.61 -3.02
N TYR A 459 -28.50 -13.72 -2.55
CA TYR A 459 -27.04 -13.91 -2.64
C TYR A 459 -26.38 -14.03 -1.26
N GLY A 460 -27.12 -13.78 -0.18
CA GLY A 460 -26.70 -14.02 1.19
C GLY A 460 -25.68 -13.04 1.78
N TYR A 461 -25.08 -12.15 0.98
CA TYR A 461 -24.08 -11.19 1.48
C TYR A 461 -24.68 -10.14 2.42
N MET A 462 -23.86 -9.68 3.37
CA MET A 462 -24.19 -8.57 4.28
C MET A 462 -23.80 -7.22 3.66
N ALA A 463 -24.67 -6.24 3.82
CA ALA A 463 -24.44 -4.89 3.33
C ALA A 463 -25.14 -3.84 4.20
N VAL A 464 -24.72 -2.59 4.05
CA VAL A 464 -25.38 -1.42 4.65
C VAL A 464 -25.90 -0.49 3.56
N ILE A 465 -27.12 0.02 3.72
CA ILE A 465 -27.73 0.98 2.79
C ILE A 465 -27.04 2.33 2.92
N THR A 466 -26.47 2.85 1.83
CA THR A 466 -25.80 4.17 1.77
C THR A 466 -26.61 5.22 1.01
N GLY A 467 -27.70 4.84 0.34
CA GLY A 467 -28.57 5.75 -0.40
C GLY A 467 -29.78 5.02 -0.98
N TRP A 468 -30.72 5.76 -1.54
CA TRP A 468 -31.94 5.19 -2.13
C TRP A 468 -32.46 6.02 -3.31
N ASP A 469 -33.13 5.34 -4.23
CA ASP A 469 -33.94 5.91 -5.30
C ASP A 469 -35.37 5.37 -5.20
N VAL A 470 -36.36 6.21 -5.53
CA VAL A 470 -37.80 5.84 -5.47
C VAL A 470 -38.15 4.78 -6.53
N GLU A 471 -37.43 4.79 -7.64
CA GLU A 471 -37.54 3.87 -8.77
C GLU A 471 -36.17 3.66 -9.41
N CYS A 472 -36.04 2.64 -10.26
CA CYS A 472 -34.78 2.36 -10.93
C CYS A 472 -34.40 3.48 -11.91
N GLY A 473 -33.30 4.19 -11.62
CA GLY A 473 -32.75 5.24 -12.48
C GLY A 473 -31.72 4.77 -13.52
N MET A 474 -31.47 3.46 -13.62
CA MET A 474 -30.45 2.91 -14.51
C MET A 474 -30.91 2.85 -15.97
N ASN A 475 -29.96 2.79 -16.91
CA ASN A 475 -30.27 2.70 -18.34
C ASN A 475 -30.93 1.35 -18.72
N SER A 476 -31.53 1.30 -19.90
CA SER A 476 -32.26 0.12 -20.39
C SER A 476 -31.40 -1.13 -20.49
N ASP A 477 -30.14 -0.99 -20.89
CA ASP A 477 -29.22 -2.12 -21.08
C ASP A 477 -28.86 -2.76 -19.74
N TRP A 478 -28.57 -1.93 -18.72
CA TRP A 478 -28.32 -2.39 -17.36
C TRP A 478 -29.56 -3.05 -16.77
N MET A 479 -30.75 -2.48 -16.99
CA MET A 479 -32.01 -3.05 -16.53
C MET A 479 -32.29 -4.42 -17.16
N ALA A 480 -32.02 -4.58 -18.46
CA ALA A 480 -32.18 -5.84 -19.17
C ALA A 480 -31.17 -6.89 -18.65
N HIS A 481 -29.90 -6.51 -18.50
CA HIS A 481 -28.84 -7.40 -18.00
C HIS A 481 -29.13 -7.91 -16.58
N ASN A 482 -29.61 -7.03 -15.69
CA ASN A 482 -29.95 -7.37 -14.31
C ASN A 482 -31.38 -7.90 -14.16
N GLN A 483 -32.10 -8.12 -15.26
CA GLN A 483 -33.46 -8.64 -15.30
C GLN A 483 -34.44 -7.86 -14.40
N ILE A 484 -34.29 -6.53 -14.36
CA ILE A 484 -35.09 -5.68 -13.48
C ILE A 484 -36.58 -5.79 -13.78
N ASP A 485 -36.99 -6.00 -15.03
CA ASP A 485 -38.41 -6.10 -15.37
C ASP A 485 -39.04 -7.46 -15.01
N SER A 486 -38.25 -8.47 -14.62
CA SER A 486 -38.77 -9.77 -14.15
C SER A 486 -39.06 -9.78 -12.64
N LEU A 487 -38.65 -8.72 -11.94
CA LEU A 487 -38.91 -8.47 -10.52
C LEU A 487 -40.40 -8.22 -10.25
N SER A 488 -40.85 -8.50 -9.03
CA SER A 488 -42.29 -8.48 -8.70
C SER A 488 -42.96 -7.12 -8.92
N ARG A 489 -42.22 -6.03 -8.70
CA ARG A 489 -42.63 -4.64 -8.98
C ARG A 489 -41.80 -3.98 -10.07
N GLY A 490 -40.96 -4.76 -10.77
CA GLY A 490 -40.08 -4.26 -11.81
C GLY A 490 -39.22 -3.09 -11.35
N ARG A 491 -39.11 -2.09 -12.23
CA ARG A 491 -38.47 -0.79 -12.00
C ARG A 491 -39.24 0.17 -11.07
N HIS A 492 -40.51 -0.11 -10.74
CA HIS A 492 -41.40 0.78 -9.98
C HIS A 492 -41.38 0.55 -8.46
N GLN A 493 -40.35 -0.12 -7.95
CA GLN A 493 -40.02 -0.22 -6.53
C GLN A 493 -38.79 0.63 -6.21
N SER A 494 -38.57 0.94 -4.93
CA SER A 494 -37.36 1.62 -4.54
C SER A 494 -36.13 0.73 -4.74
N PHE A 495 -35.01 1.36 -5.05
CA PHE A 495 -33.70 0.73 -5.13
C PHE A 495 -32.76 1.37 -4.12
N TYR A 496 -31.81 0.60 -3.63
CA TYR A 496 -30.88 0.99 -2.57
C TYR A 496 -29.45 0.90 -3.08
N HIS A 497 -28.69 1.97 -2.87
CA HIS A 497 -27.23 1.95 -2.98
C HIS A 497 -26.70 1.31 -1.70
N ALA A 498 -25.85 0.30 -1.82
CA ALA A 498 -25.39 -0.50 -0.69
C ALA A 498 -23.88 -0.73 -0.72
N LEU A 499 -23.24 -0.52 0.42
CA LEU A 499 -21.85 -0.90 0.67
C LEU A 499 -21.82 -2.33 1.23
N VAL A 500 -21.10 -3.20 0.54
CA VAL A 500 -20.97 -4.62 0.88
C VAL A 500 -19.66 -4.86 1.63
N GLU A 501 -19.61 -5.92 2.45
CA GLU A 501 -18.42 -6.30 3.24
C GLU A 501 -17.18 -6.62 2.39
N ASP A 502 -17.37 -6.89 1.10
CA ASP A 502 -16.33 -7.10 0.10
C ASP A 502 -15.83 -5.81 -0.57
N THR A 503 -16.15 -4.64 0.02
CA THR A 503 -15.88 -3.26 -0.45
C THR A 503 -16.66 -2.82 -1.68
N SER A 504 -17.43 -3.70 -2.31
CA SER A 504 -18.20 -3.34 -3.51
C SER A 504 -19.41 -2.45 -3.19
N MET A 505 -19.72 -1.55 -4.12
CA MET A 505 -20.99 -0.81 -4.14
C MET A 505 -21.98 -1.52 -5.04
N ARG A 506 -23.19 -1.78 -4.55
CA ARG A 506 -24.24 -2.50 -5.29
C ARG A 506 -25.55 -1.71 -5.31
N TYR A 507 -26.32 -1.88 -6.38
CA TYR A 507 -27.64 -1.29 -6.55
C TYR A 507 -28.71 -2.37 -6.42
N VAL A 508 -29.50 -2.31 -5.35
CA VAL A 508 -30.30 -3.44 -4.87
C VAL A 508 -31.78 -3.08 -4.84
N ALA A 509 -32.62 -3.90 -5.49
CA ALA A 509 -34.08 -3.76 -5.45
C ALA A 509 -34.65 -4.01 -4.05
N GLU A 510 -35.68 -3.26 -3.65
CA GLU A 510 -36.35 -3.38 -2.34
C GLU A 510 -36.72 -4.81 -1.98
N GLU A 511 -37.27 -5.58 -2.92
CA GLU A 511 -37.73 -6.94 -2.64
C GLU A 511 -36.60 -7.89 -2.23
N ASN A 512 -35.35 -7.58 -2.58
CA ASN A 512 -34.17 -8.39 -2.25
C ASN A 512 -33.52 -8.01 -0.91
N VAL A 513 -34.03 -6.99 -0.22
CA VAL A 513 -33.50 -6.53 1.07
C VAL A 513 -34.20 -7.24 2.23
N GLU A 514 -33.43 -7.89 3.10
CA GLU A 514 -33.85 -8.46 4.38
C GLU A 514 -33.09 -7.75 5.51
N ILE A 515 -33.75 -6.88 6.28
CA ILE A 515 -33.11 -6.12 7.36
C ILE A 515 -32.55 -7.05 8.43
N MET A 516 -31.34 -6.72 8.88
CA MET A 516 -30.67 -7.40 9.98
C MET A 516 -30.50 -6.43 11.15
N GLU A 517 -30.55 -6.97 12.36
CA GLU A 517 -30.26 -6.24 13.60
C GLU A 517 -29.06 -6.89 14.31
N PRO A 518 -27.86 -6.86 13.70
CA PRO A 518 -26.68 -7.48 14.31
C PRO A 518 -26.26 -6.68 15.56
N GLU A 519 -25.74 -7.34 16.59
CA GLU A 519 -25.18 -6.62 17.74
C GLU A 519 -24.06 -5.66 17.32
N MET A 520 -23.20 -6.11 16.40
CA MET A 520 -22.16 -5.30 15.76
C MET A 520 -21.76 -5.92 14.41
N PRO A 521 -21.85 -5.16 13.30
CA PRO A 521 -21.48 -5.66 11.98
C PRO A 521 -19.97 -5.50 11.72
N VAL A 522 -19.14 -6.37 12.32
CA VAL A 522 -17.66 -6.23 12.35
C VAL A 522 -17.06 -6.03 10.96
N SER A 523 -17.49 -6.80 9.95
CA SER A 523 -16.95 -6.72 8.58
C SER A 523 -17.22 -5.37 7.90
N LEU A 524 -18.30 -4.68 8.27
CA LEU A 524 -18.67 -3.37 7.75
C LEU A 524 -18.07 -2.22 8.56
N MET A 525 -17.74 -2.43 9.85
CA MET A 525 -17.24 -1.37 10.74
C MET A 525 -15.97 -0.69 10.20
N SER A 526 -15.08 -1.44 9.55
CA SER A 526 -13.85 -0.89 8.94
C SER A 526 -14.10 -0.08 7.66
N LEU A 527 -15.25 -0.26 7.00
CA LEU A 527 -15.57 0.35 5.71
C LEU A 527 -16.60 1.50 5.83
N ALA A 528 -17.49 1.38 6.81
CA ALA A 528 -18.67 2.23 7.01
C ALA A 528 -18.34 3.71 7.23
N GLY A 529 -17.14 4.04 7.73
CA GLY A 529 -16.75 5.42 8.01
C GLY A 529 -16.82 6.36 6.79
N ARG A 530 -16.73 5.82 5.57
CA ARG A 530 -16.96 6.61 4.34
C ARG A 530 -18.33 7.31 4.31
N TYR A 531 -19.36 6.68 4.87
CA TYR A 531 -20.75 7.15 4.78
C TYR A 531 -21.38 7.47 6.15
N PHE A 532 -20.80 6.98 7.26
CA PHE A 532 -21.44 6.96 8.56
C PHE A 532 -20.56 7.52 9.67
N LYS A 533 -21.19 8.24 10.60
CA LYS A 533 -20.56 8.85 11.78
C LYS A 533 -20.20 7.83 12.85
N ARG A 534 -21.16 6.96 13.19
CA ARG A 534 -21.04 5.96 14.27
C ARG A 534 -22.05 4.84 14.11
N TRP A 535 -21.83 3.76 14.84
CA TRP A 535 -22.81 2.68 15.04
C TRP A 535 -23.69 3.00 16.26
N ASP A 536 -25.02 2.98 16.08
CA ASP A 536 -25.98 3.06 17.18
C ASP A 536 -26.39 1.66 17.62
N LYS A 537 -25.77 1.19 18.72
CA LYS A 537 -26.03 -0.13 19.29
C LYS A 537 -27.48 -0.33 19.73
N GLY A 538 -28.17 0.73 20.17
CA GLY A 538 -29.55 0.61 20.66
C GLY A 538 -30.57 0.49 19.53
N ARG A 539 -30.23 0.98 18.34
CA ARG A 539 -31.09 0.95 17.15
C ARG A 539 -30.62 -0.02 16.07
N HIS A 540 -29.47 -0.67 16.26
CA HIS A 540 -28.83 -1.55 15.28
C HIS A 540 -28.69 -0.89 13.89
N ILE A 541 -28.29 0.38 13.86
CA ILE A 541 -28.20 1.18 12.64
C ILE A 541 -26.93 2.03 12.64
N PHE A 542 -26.35 2.24 11.47
CA PHE A 542 -25.33 3.27 11.30
C PHE A 542 -25.96 4.67 11.20
N ILE A 543 -25.38 5.64 11.90
CA ILE A 543 -25.82 7.03 11.83
C ILE A 543 -25.20 7.72 10.62
N SER A 544 -26.02 8.25 9.72
CA SER A 544 -25.60 8.92 8.49
C SER A 544 -24.62 10.07 8.74
N ASN A 545 -23.53 10.10 7.95
CA ASN A 545 -22.64 11.25 7.81
C ASN A 545 -22.94 12.09 6.56
N ILE A 546 -23.86 11.63 5.71
CA ILE A 546 -24.17 12.23 4.40
C ILE A 546 -25.46 13.04 4.44
N ARG A 547 -25.60 13.89 5.47
CA ARG A 547 -26.81 14.70 5.69
C ARG A 547 -27.01 15.81 4.67
N ASP A 548 -25.97 16.14 3.92
CA ASP A 548 -26.02 17.03 2.76
C ASP A 548 -26.72 16.40 1.55
N GLU A 549 -26.93 15.07 1.55
CA GLU A 549 -27.70 14.34 0.54
C GLU A 549 -28.99 13.75 1.13
N TYR A 550 -28.91 13.03 2.26
CA TYR A 550 -30.05 12.37 2.92
C TYR A 550 -30.24 12.91 4.35
N PRO A 551 -30.79 14.13 4.54
CA PRO A 551 -30.88 14.77 5.86
C PRO A 551 -31.87 14.14 6.84
N GLU A 552 -32.83 13.34 6.34
CA GLU A 552 -33.95 12.79 7.12
C GLU A 552 -33.79 11.31 7.49
N ASP A 553 -32.66 10.71 7.08
CA ASP A 553 -32.20 9.37 7.47
C ASP A 553 -31.08 9.47 8.51
#